data_AF-A0AAU3DZF4-F1
#
_entry.id   AF-A0AAU3DZF4-F1
#
_cell.length_a   1.000
_cell.length_b   1.000
_cell.length_c   1.000
_cell.angle_alpha   90.00
_cell.angle_beta   90.00
_cell.angle_gamma   90.00
#
_symmetry.space_group_name_H-M   'P 1'
#
loop_
_entity.id
_entity.type
_entity.pdbx_description
1 polymer ?
#
loop_
_entity_poly.entity_id
_entity_poly.type
_entity_poly.pdbx_seq_one_letter_code
_entity_poly.pdbx_strand_id
1 'polypeptide(L)'
;MSEPHVTLDPSGLDPVQRKLRGPLEDQLTSALQAATERIRVSYAGEPVEQVCQRLLDETRSGLHPDIAAGFQPDMDEFCRVAVAIVRGEIS
;
A
#
# COMPACT_ATOMS: atom_id res chain seq x y z
N MET A 1 -9.93 -1.60 15.67
CA MET A 1 -9.69 -1.68 14.22
C MET A 1 -8.42 -0.90 13.97
N SER A 2 -7.38 -1.54 13.44
CA SER A 2 -6.13 -0.83 13.13
C SER A 2 -6.24 -0.34 11.70
N GLU A 3 -6.43 0.96 11.53
CA GLU A 3 -6.35 1.60 10.21
C GLU A 3 -4.92 1.38 9.66
N PRO A 4 -4.77 0.94 8.40
CA PRO A 4 -3.45 0.75 7.80
C PRO A 4 -2.79 2.13 7.63
N HIS A 5 -1.72 2.37 8.37
CA HIS A 5 -0.95 3.60 8.36
C HIS A 5 0.45 3.31 7.80
N VAL A 6 0.62 3.61 6.51
CA VAL A 6 1.93 3.47 5.86
C VAL A 6 2.84 4.60 6.33
N THR A 7 3.89 4.23 7.08
CA THR A 7 4.94 5.17 7.48
C THR A 7 6.11 5.05 6.51
N LEU A 8 6.45 6.14 5.81
CA LEU A 8 7.59 6.14 4.89
C LEU A 8 8.93 6.20 5.64
N ASP A 9 9.87 5.33 5.27
CA ASP A 9 11.25 5.36 5.78
C ASP A 9 11.98 6.60 5.24
N PRO A 10 12.52 7.48 6.11
CA PRO A 10 13.18 8.73 5.70
C PRO A 10 14.48 8.53 4.90
N SER A 11 15.05 7.32 4.91
CA SER A 11 16.35 7.02 4.30
C SER A 11 16.32 6.98 2.76
N GLY A 12 15.13 6.78 2.17
CA GLY A 12 14.92 6.73 0.71
C GLY A 12 14.27 7.97 0.10
N LEU A 13 13.98 9.01 0.90
CA LEU A 13 13.19 10.16 0.46
C LEU A 13 14.07 11.35 0.03
N ASP A 14 13.84 11.81 -1.20
CA ASP A 14 14.41 13.05 -1.71
C ASP A 14 13.96 14.27 -0.88
N PRO A 15 14.71 15.39 -0.90
CA PRO A 15 14.43 16.57 -0.08
C PRO A 15 13.02 17.16 -0.28
N VAL A 16 12.45 16.99 -1.47
CA VAL A 16 11.08 17.41 -1.81
C VAL A 16 10.05 16.48 -1.17
N GLN A 17 10.28 15.17 -1.20
CA GLN A 17 9.40 14.16 -0.57
C GLN A 17 9.40 14.30 0.97
N ARG A 18 10.52 14.70 1.57
CA ARG A 18 10.59 15.04 3.01
C ARG A 18 9.72 16.24 3.39
N LYS A 19 9.59 17.25 2.52
CA LYS A 19 8.70 18.41 2.73
C LYS A 19 7.23 18.07 2.48
N LEU A 20 6.96 17.08 1.64
CA LEU A 20 5.62 16.62 1.27
C LEU A 20 5.16 15.39 2.08
N ARG A 21 5.85 15.04 3.17
CA ARG A 21 5.62 13.80 3.93
C ARG A 21 4.16 13.57 4.31
N GLY A 22 3.49 14.57 4.89
CA GLY A 22 2.07 14.45 5.25
C GLY A 22 1.17 14.16 4.03
N PRO A 23 1.19 15.01 2.99
CA PRO A 23 0.45 14.75 1.75
C PRO A 23 0.81 13.43 1.04
N LEU A 24 2.06 12.98 1.13
CA LEU A 24 2.51 11.71 0.56
C LEU A 24 1.95 10.52 1.34
N GLU A 25 2.03 10.58 2.67
CA GLU A 25 1.47 9.58 3.58
C GLU A 25 -0.05 9.46 3.36
N ASP A 26 -0.77 10.59 3.24
CA ASP A 26 -2.21 10.60 2.93
C ASP A 26 -2.53 9.99 1.55
N GLN A 27 -1.73 10.29 0.53
CA GLN A 27 -1.88 9.71 -0.81
C GLN A 27 -1.60 8.21 -0.82
N LEU A 28 -0.58 7.77 -0.09
CA LEU A 28 -0.22 6.36 0.04
C LEU A 28 -1.30 5.58 0.79
N THR A 29 -1.78 6.13 1.90
CA THR A 29 -2.90 5.54 2.65
C THR A 29 -4.15 5.46 1.77
N SER A 30 -4.47 6.51 1.02
CA SER A 30 -5.63 6.50 0.10
C SER A 30 -5.46 5.48 -1.03
N ALA A 31 -4.28 5.39 -1.63
CA ALA A 31 -3.98 4.45 -2.69
C ALA A 31 -4.02 3.00 -2.18
N LEU A 32 -3.45 2.73 -1.01
CA LEU A 32 -3.45 1.40 -0.39
C LEU A 32 -4.87 0.98 0.01
N GLN A 33 -5.67 1.88 0.57
CA GLN A 33 -7.08 1.61 0.88
C GLN A 33 -7.88 1.28 -0.39
N ALA A 34 -7.72 2.06 -1.46
CA ALA A 34 -8.38 1.80 -2.73
C ALA A 34 -7.93 0.45 -3.35
N ALA A 35 -6.64 0.13 -3.30
CA ALA A 35 -6.10 -1.16 -3.73
C ALA A 35 -6.68 -2.32 -2.91
N THR A 36 -6.72 -2.17 -1.58
CA THR A 36 -7.28 -3.15 -0.65
C THR A 36 -8.76 -3.42 -0.94
N GLU A 37 -9.55 -2.37 -1.14
CA GLU A 37 -10.97 -2.47 -1.49
C GLU A 37 -11.19 -3.25 -2.80
N ARG A 38 -10.45 -2.88 -3.86
CA ARG A 38 -10.55 -3.57 -5.16
C ARG A 38 -10.17 -5.03 -5.08
N ILE A 39 -9.09 -5.34 -4.37
CA ILE A 39 -8.61 -6.71 -4.21
C ILE A 39 -9.60 -7.50 -3.36
N ARG A 40 -10.15 -6.93 -2.29
CA ARG A 40 -11.18 -7.58 -1.47
C ARG A 40 -12.44 -7.92 -2.28
N VAL A 41 -12.91 -7.00 -3.12
CA VAL A 41 -14.09 -7.23 -3.99
C VAL A 41 -13.83 -8.29 -5.06
N SER A 42 -12.59 -8.39 -5.55
CA SER A 42 -12.19 -9.34 -6.59
C SER A 42 -11.45 -10.58 -6.05
N TYR A 43 -11.42 -10.76 -4.73
CA TYR A 43 -10.73 -11.86 -4.09
C TYR A 43 -11.49 -13.16 -4.33
N ALA A 44 -10.82 -14.14 -4.91
CA ALA A 44 -11.37 -15.42 -5.34
C ALA A 44 -10.65 -16.62 -4.70
N GLY A 45 -9.86 -16.39 -3.65
CA GLY A 45 -9.09 -17.44 -2.95
C GLY A 45 -7.63 -17.53 -3.38
N GLU A 46 -7.07 -16.45 -3.93
CA GLU A 46 -5.66 -16.38 -4.30
C GLU A 46 -4.73 -16.49 -3.08
N PRO A 47 -3.52 -17.03 -3.24
CA PRO A 47 -2.54 -17.09 -2.15
C PRO A 47 -2.09 -15.69 -1.74
N VAL A 48 -1.67 -15.56 -0.47
CA VAL A 48 -1.19 -14.30 0.14
C VAL A 48 -0.12 -13.62 -0.73
N GLU A 49 0.80 -14.38 -1.31
CA GLU A 49 1.87 -13.87 -2.18
C GLU A 49 1.31 -13.15 -3.41
N GLN A 50 0.28 -13.73 -4.05
CA GLN A 50 -0.38 -13.14 -5.20
C GLN A 50 -1.19 -11.90 -4.80
N VAL A 51 -1.88 -11.95 -3.66
CA VAL A 51 -2.60 -10.79 -3.10
C VAL A 51 -1.64 -9.65 -2.77
N CYS A 52 -0.47 -9.96 -2.20
CA CYS A 52 0.58 -8.99 -1.89
C CYS A 52 1.13 -8.32 -3.15
N GLN A 53 1.41 -9.11 -4.19
CA GLN A 53 1.86 -8.58 -5.48
C GLN A 53 0.81 -7.66 -6.12
N ARG A 54 -0.47 -8.07 -6.10
CA ARG A 54 -1.58 -7.24 -6.60
C ARG A 54 -1.73 -5.94 -5.81
N LEU A 55 -1.59 -5.99 -4.48
CA LEU A 55 -1.61 -4.79 -3.63
C LEU A 55 -0.51 -3.82 -4.03
N LEU A 56 0.71 -4.32 -4.25
CA LEU A 56 1.84 -3.52 -4.68
C LEU A 56 1.60 -2.85 -6.04
N ASP A 57 1.13 -3.62 -7.02
CA ASP A 57 0.90 -3.14 -8.38
C ASP A 57 -0.26 -2.12 -8.43
N GLU A 58 -1.38 -2.39 -7.76
CA GLU A 58 -2.51 -1.48 -7.66
C GLU A 58 -2.12 -0.18 -6.95
N THR A 59 -1.39 -0.28 -5.82
CA THR A 59 -0.91 0.90 -5.08
C THR A 59 0.03 1.73 -5.93
N ARG A 60 0.99 1.10 -6.63
CA ARG A 60 1.90 1.80 -7.56
C ARG A 60 1.16 2.48 -8.71
N SER A 61 0.11 1.86 -9.24
CA SER A 61 -0.70 2.47 -10.32
C SER A 61 -1.47 3.72 -9.86
N GLY A 62 -1.80 3.79 -8.57
CA GLY A 62 -2.47 4.94 -7.96
C GLY A 62 -1.52 6.09 -7.60
N LEU A 63 -0.21 5.86 -7.64
CA LEU A 63 0.79 6.88 -7.33
C LEU A 63 1.20 7.66 -8.58
N HIS A 64 1.52 8.94 -8.38
CA HIS A 64 2.12 9.76 -9.43
C HIS A 64 3.45 9.14 -9.88
N PRO A 65 3.82 9.19 -11.18
CA PRO A 65 5.06 8.58 -11.70
C PRO A 65 6.32 8.98 -10.93
N ASP A 66 6.41 10.25 -10.53
CA ASP A 66 7.54 10.78 -9.75
C ASP A 66 7.62 10.19 -8.33
N ILE A 67 6.49 9.76 -7.77
CA ILE A 67 6.41 9.11 -6.45
C ILE A 67 6.66 7.61 -6.62
N ALA A 68 6.06 6.99 -7.65
CA ALA A 68 6.21 5.58 -7.94
C ALA A 68 7.67 5.18 -8.19
N ALA A 69 8.47 6.06 -8.82
CA ALA A 69 9.90 5.85 -9.05
C ALA A 69 10.70 5.76 -7.74
N GLY A 70 10.30 6.49 -6.70
CA GLY A 70 10.92 6.48 -5.37
C GLY A 70 10.19 5.63 -4.34
N PHE A 71 9.14 4.90 -4.73
CA PHE A 71 8.30 4.16 -3.81
C PHE A 71 8.95 2.84 -3.39
N GLN A 72 9.53 2.84 -2.19
CA GLN A 72 9.90 1.63 -1.43
C GLN A 72 8.87 1.40 -0.32
N PRO A 73 7.85 0.55 -0.54
CA PRO A 73 6.94 0.16 0.51
C PRO A 73 7.61 -0.75 1.54
N ASP A 74 7.12 -0.68 2.78
CA ASP A 74 7.36 -1.73 3.77
C ASP A 74 6.63 -3.01 3.34
N MET A 75 7.39 -3.98 2.85
CA MET A 75 6.84 -5.26 2.39
C MET A 75 6.21 -6.07 3.54
N ASP A 76 6.63 -5.86 4.79
CA ASP A 76 6.02 -6.53 5.95
C ASP A 76 4.63 -5.98 6.25
N GLU A 77 4.40 -4.70 5.97
CA GLU A 77 3.06 -4.09 6.08
C GLU A 77 2.14 -4.60 4.95
N PHE A 78 2.63 -4.65 3.71
CA PHE A 78 1.87 -5.20 2.58
C PHE A 78 1.49 -6.67 2.78
N CYS A 79 2.44 -7.49 3.27
CA CYS A 79 2.17 -8.88 3.62
C CYS A 79 1.11 -8.99 4.73
N ARG A 80 1.14 -8.13 5.75
CA ARG A 80 0.12 -8.11 6.80
C ARG A 80 -1.27 -7.80 6.26
N VAL A 81 -1.40 -6.79 5.39
CA VAL A 81 -2.68 -6.46 4.74
C VAL A 81 -3.16 -7.60 3.84
N ALA A 82 -2.25 -8.20 3.04
CA ALA A 82 -2.58 -9.35 2.19
C ALA A 82 -3.10 -10.54 3.00
N VAL A 83 -2.46 -10.85 4.13
CA VAL A 83 -2.92 -11.89 5.07
C VAL A 83 -4.30 -11.55 5.61
N ALA A 84 -4.56 -10.30 6.00
CA ALA A 84 -5.85 -9.88 6.52
C ALA A 84 -6.97 -9.99 5.46
N ILE A 85 -6.68 -9.69 4.18
CA ILE A 85 -7.63 -9.92 3.06
C ILE A 85 -7.92 -11.42 2.93
N VAL A 86 -6.86 -12.26 2.87
CA VAL A 86 -6.99 -13.72 2.70
C VAL A 86 -7.77 -14.37 3.84
N ARG A 87 -7.58 -13.86 5.07
CA ARG A 87 -8.29 -14.33 6.26
C ARG A 87 -9.69 -13.74 6.44
N GLY A 88 -10.06 -12.73 5.64
CA GLY A 88 -11.33 -12.01 5.79
C GLY A 88 -11.42 -11.16 7.06
N GLU A 89 -10.27 -10.73 7.59
CA GLU A 89 -10.17 -9.90 8.80
C GLU A 89 -10.32 -8.39 8.51
N ILE A 90 -10.46 -8.01 7.23
CA ILE A 90 -10.74 -6.64 6.79
C ILE A 90 -12.25 -6.50 6.56
N SER A 91 -12.95 -5.90 7.53
CA SER A 91 -14.39 -5.65 7.54
C SER A 91 -14.72 -4.17 7.36
#